data_AF-A1SQK7-F1
#
_entry.id   AF-A1SQK7-F1
#
_cell.length_a   1.000
_cell.length_b   1.000
_cell.length_c   1.000
_cell.angle_alpha   90.00
_cell.angle_beta   90.00
_cell.angle_gamma   90.00
#
_symmetry.space_group_name_H-M   'P 1'
#
loop_
_entity.id
_entity.type
_entity.pdbx_description
1 polymer ?
#
loop_
_entity_poly.entity_id
_entity_poly.type
_entity_poly.pdbx_seq_one_letter_code
_entity_poly.pdbx_strand_id
1 'polypeptide(L)'
;MAHASALLVLPVLLVASLLAGCTAALDQAHSVQTKLGRIDQIADATVSTPSHERAAAITISYTGVTTARELARLLDDVARVADDEQYPAYRLDLAPADSPGDTLVVDSTFIDSDVVSAVLTTWFRVTASLLGDVTYSYQPGNESIAVDAGAAVAHDVSEASRIGYGFRDTTWTFTNAGTVFVASGRVSPTDVLLFSGVQRSVSSAALPAPAPTWRLERRTDHLLLDLDVTFASEPVAAARLTIERYGDDVQRLVVAALGAVRVAGLPVWLRLHHRADTAGGGTPQDDVFGYWVAGHNPVRGRDPMLRGWDRWLAALARATR
;
A
#
# COMPACT_ATOMS: atom_id res chain seq x y z
N MET A 1 16.17 -47.75 58.34
CA MET A 1 15.53 -47.81 57.01
C MET A 1 15.41 -46.38 56.53
N ALA A 2 16.27 -46.00 55.59
CA ALA A 2 16.54 -44.61 55.24
C ALA A 2 16.36 -44.38 53.73
N HIS A 3 15.88 -43.17 53.44
CA HIS A 3 15.97 -42.40 52.20
C HIS A 3 14.82 -42.52 51.20
N ALA A 4 13.87 -41.61 51.42
CA ALA A 4 13.14 -40.89 50.39
C ALA A 4 14.03 -39.80 49.74
N SER A 5 13.54 -39.30 48.60
CA SER A 5 13.85 -38.01 47.95
C SER A 5 14.85 -38.04 46.79
N ALA A 6 14.32 -38.11 45.57
CA ALA A 6 14.89 -37.48 44.37
C ALA A 6 13.82 -37.42 43.27
N LEU A 7 12.98 -36.39 43.25
CA LEU A 7 12.08 -36.10 42.11
C LEU A 7 11.48 -34.69 42.20
N LEU A 8 12.32 -33.66 42.20
CA LEU A 8 11.90 -32.26 42.06
C LEU A 8 13.01 -31.44 41.38
N VAL A 9 13.22 -31.64 40.07
CA VAL A 9 14.09 -30.73 39.28
C VAL A 9 13.50 -30.36 37.90
N LEU A 10 12.49 -31.09 37.40
CA LEU A 10 12.05 -30.90 36.00
C LEU A 10 11.22 -29.63 35.67
N PRO A 11 10.45 -28.98 36.56
CA PRO A 11 9.63 -27.84 36.15
C PRO A 11 10.37 -26.48 36.16
N VAL A 12 11.56 -26.39 36.77
CA VAL A 12 12.33 -25.12 36.87
C VAL A 12 13.16 -24.86 35.60
N LEU A 13 13.61 -25.92 34.90
CA LEU A 13 14.41 -25.80 33.67
C LEU A 13 13.61 -25.30 32.46
N LEU A 14 12.30 -25.55 32.42
CA LEU A 14 11.42 -25.14 31.32
C LEU A 14 11.02 -23.65 31.38
N VAL A 15 10.90 -23.09 32.58
CA VAL A 15 10.63 -21.65 32.76
C VAL A 15 11.91 -20.83 32.55
N ALA A 16 13.07 -21.37 32.95
CA ALA A 16 14.36 -20.72 32.73
C ALA A 16 14.77 -20.67 31.23
N SER A 17 14.38 -21.65 30.41
CA SER A 17 14.71 -21.67 28.98
C SER A 17 13.86 -20.69 28.16
N LEU A 18 12.61 -20.43 28.55
CA LEU A 18 11.79 -19.38 27.95
C LEU A 18 12.28 -17.97 28.33
N LEU A 19 12.69 -17.77 29.59
CA LEU A 19 13.23 -16.49 30.05
C LEU A 19 14.65 -16.21 29.52
N ALA A 20 15.51 -17.23 29.43
CA ALA A 20 16.86 -17.10 28.87
C ALA A 20 16.85 -16.90 27.34
N GLY A 21 15.87 -17.46 26.63
CA GLY A 21 15.70 -17.23 25.19
C GLY A 21 15.32 -15.79 24.86
N CYS A 22 14.50 -15.15 25.70
CA CYS A 22 14.17 -13.73 25.54
C CYS A 22 15.36 -12.81 25.84
N THR A 23 16.17 -13.11 26.86
CA THR A 23 17.37 -12.31 27.15
C THR A 23 18.44 -12.48 26.07
N ALA A 24 18.67 -13.70 25.58
CA ALA A 24 19.65 -13.94 24.51
C ALA A 24 19.28 -13.22 23.21
N ALA A 25 17.99 -13.22 22.82
CA ALA A 25 17.52 -12.48 21.66
C ALA A 25 17.67 -10.96 21.83
N LEU A 26 17.39 -10.42 23.02
CA LEU A 26 17.58 -8.99 23.33
C LEU A 26 19.06 -8.59 23.29
N ASP A 27 19.93 -9.39 23.90
CA ASP A 27 21.37 -9.17 23.90
C ASP A 27 21.92 -9.19 22.46
N GLN A 28 21.42 -10.12 21.64
CA GLN A 28 21.77 -10.25 20.23
C GLN A 28 21.34 -9.02 19.42
N ALA A 29 20.09 -8.58 19.54
CA ALA A 29 19.60 -7.37 18.86
C ALA A 29 20.40 -6.12 19.27
N HIS A 30 20.72 -5.98 20.56
CA HIS A 30 21.53 -4.87 21.06
C HIS A 30 22.98 -4.92 20.55
N SER A 31 23.55 -6.12 20.45
CA SER A 31 24.88 -6.35 19.89
C SER A 31 24.94 -5.97 18.40
N VAL A 32 23.97 -6.43 17.60
CA VAL A 32 23.81 -6.03 16.19
C VAL A 32 23.69 -4.52 16.09
N GLN A 33 22.81 -3.89 16.86
CA GLN A 33 22.61 -2.44 16.85
C GLN A 33 23.91 -1.67 17.16
N THR A 34 24.65 -2.11 18.18
CA THR A 34 25.92 -1.50 18.59
C THR A 34 26.99 -1.63 17.50
N LYS A 35 27.05 -2.77 16.81
CA LYS A 35 28.00 -2.99 15.72
C LYS A 35 27.63 -2.20 14.47
N LEU A 36 26.35 -2.15 14.11
CA LEU A 36 25.86 -1.33 12.99
C LEU A 36 26.15 0.16 13.22
N GLY A 37 25.97 0.67 14.44
CA GLY A 37 26.30 2.05 14.78
C GLY A 37 27.78 2.43 14.70
N ARG A 38 28.68 1.48 14.35
CA ARG A 38 30.10 1.73 14.09
C ARG A 38 30.44 1.78 12.60
N ILE A 39 29.48 1.53 11.72
CA ILE A 39 29.66 1.67 10.27
C ILE A 39 29.50 3.15 9.93
N ASP A 40 30.54 3.77 9.36
CA ASP A 40 30.61 5.23 9.14
C ASP A 40 29.41 5.78 8.34
N GLN A 41 28.83 4.99 7.43
CA GLN A 41 27.70 5.39 6.60
C GLN A 41 26.35 5.30 7.32
N ILE A 42 26.28 4.66 8.50
CA ILE A 42 25.04 4.52 9.28
C ILE A 42 24.95 5.68 10.26
N ALA A 43 23.94 6.54 10.05
CA ALA A 43 23.66 7.66 10.94
C ALA A 43 22.85 7.22 12.17
N ASP A 44 21.91 6.29 11.99
CA ASP A 44 21.14 5.69 13.06
C ASP A 44 20.75 4.24 12.70
N ALA A 45 20.63 3.38 13.71
CA ALA A 45 20.19 2.01 13.55
C ALA A 45 19.31 1.58 14.74
N THR A 46 18.17 0.98 14.42
CA THR A 46 17.28 0.35 15.40
C THR A 46 17.12 -1.12 15.05
N VAL A 47 17.33 -2.00 16.02
CA VAL A 47 17.19 -3.46 15.84
C VAL A 47 16.14 -3.98 16.80
N SER A 48 15.12 -4.65 16.27
CA SER A 48 14.01 -5.19 17.04
C SER A 48 14.08 -6.70 17.13
N THR A 49 13.87 -7.25 18.32
CA THR A 49 13.81 -8.70 18.52
C THR A 49 12.56 -9.30 17.89
N PRO A 50 12.65 -10.52 17.33
CA PRO A 50 11.47 -11.23 16.87
C PRO A 50 10.55 -11.53 18.07
N SER A 51 9.25 -11.37 17.86
CA SER A 51 8.20 -11.72 18.82
C SER A 51 7.18 -12.64 18.16
N HIS A 52 6.20 -13.11 18.94
CA HIS A 52 5.07 -13.86 18.39
C HIS A 52 4.22 -13.06 17.40
N GLU A 53 4.31 -11.73 17.43
CA GLU A 53 3.50 -10.83 16.61
C GLU A 53 4.28 -10.18 15.46
N ARG A 54 5.61 -10.11 15.55
CA ARG A 54 6.46 -9.40 14.58
C ARG A 54 7.74 -10.18 14.31
N ALA A 55 8.11 -10.28 13.04
CA ALA A 55 9.42 -10.77 12.64
C ALA A 55 10.51 -9.79 13.13
N ALA A 56 11.73 -10.29 13.21
CA ALA A 56 12.93 -9.49 13.41
C ALA A 56 13.04 -8.39 12.33
N ALA A 57 13.39 -7.18 12.75
CA ALA A 57 13.62 -6.08 11.82
C ALA A 57 14.85 -5.24 12.21
N ILE A 58 15.56 -4.79 11.19
CA ILE A 58 16.65 -3.82 11.26
C ILE A 58 16.18 -2.58 10.48
N THR A 59 16.21 -1.41 11.12
CA THR A 59 15.90 -0.13 10.48
C THR A 59 17.15 0.74 10.51
N ILE A 60 17.58 1.23 9.35
CA ILE A 60 18.82 1.99 9.18
C ILE A 60 18.51 3.33 8.51
N SER A 61 19.03 4.40 9.11
CA SER A 61 19.22 5.69 8.45
C SER A 61 20.67 5.82 8.00
N TYR A 62 20.90 6.09 6.72
CA TYR A 62 22.25 6.14 6.14
C TYR A 62 22.60 7.51 5.55
N THR A 63 23.90 7.83 5.51
CA THR A 63 24.45 9.06 4.94
C THR A 63 25.62 8.78 4.00
N GLY A 64 25.88 9.70 3.07
CA GLY A 64 27.06 9.62 2.19
C GLY A 64 27.03 8.50 1.14
N VAL A 65 25.91 7.77 1.02
CA VAL A 65 25.70 6.73 0.01
C VAL A 65 24.90 7.33 -1.15
N THR A 66 25.53 7.48 -2.30
CA THR A 66 24.96 8.19 -3.46
C THR A 66 24.77 7.32 -4.69
N THR A 67 25.28 6.08 -4.65
CA THR A 67 25.21 5.15 -5.77
C THR A 67 24.70 3.78 -5.35
N ALA A 68 24.11 3.04 -6.30
CA ALA A 68 23.70 1.65 -6.10
C ALA A 68 24.84 0.75 -5.62
N ARG A 69 26.08 1.02 -6.06
CA ARG A 69 27.26 0.26 -5.65
C ARG A 69 27.66 0.51 -4.20
N GLU A 70 27.58 1.76 -3.75
CA GLU A 70 27.84 2.10 -2.35
C GLU A 70 26.77 1.52 -1.44
N LEU A 71 25.50 1.59 -1.85
CA LEU A 71 24.40 1.01 -1.08
C LEU A 71 24.50 -0.52 -1.01
N ALA A 72 24.92 -1.19 -2.09
CA ALA A 72 25.19 -2.63 -2.07
C ALA A 72 26.30 -3.01 -1.08
N ARG A 73 27.36 -2.21 -0.96
CA ARG A 73 28.42 -2.44 0.04
C ARG A 73 27.90 -2.27 1.47
N LEU A 74 27.10 -1.23 1.70
CA LEU A 74 26.46 -1.04 3.00
C LEU A 74 25.57 -2.23 3.37
N LEU A 75 24.77 -2.73 2.42
CA LEU A 75 23.96 -3.94 2.62
C LEU A 75 24.80 -5.17 2.97
N ASP A 76 25.93 -5.37 2.30
CA ASP A 76 26.88 -6.46 2.59
C ASP A 76 27.48 -6.33 3.99
N ASP A 77 27.83 -5.11 4.41
CA ASP A 77 28.33 -4.84 5.77
C ASP A 77 27.26 -5.11 6.83
N VAL A 78 25.99 -4.75 6.56
CA VAL A 78 24.85 -5.05 7.44
C VAL A 78 24.62 -6.56 7.56
N ALA A 79 24.62 -7.27 6.42
CA ALA A 79 24.46 -8.72 6.40
C ALA A 79 25.56 -9.43 7.20
N ARG A 80 26.82 -9.00 7.02
CA ARG A 80 27.96 -9.54 7.76
C ARG A 80 27.84 -9.33 9.27
N VAL A 81 27.40 -8.13 9.70
CA VAL A 81 27.17 -7.86 11.13
C VAL A 81 26.05 -8.74 11.67
N ALA A 82 24.96 -8.91 10.93
CA ALA A 82 23.86 -9.78 11.33
C ALA A 82 24.32 -11.25 11.44
N ASP A 83 25.07 -11.75 10.47
CA ASP A 83 25.60 -13.13 10.46
C ASP A 83 26.60 -13.40 11.60
N ASP A 84 27.54 -12.49 11.83
CA ASP A 84 28.51 -12.58 12.94
C ASP A 84 27.82 -12.67 14.30
N GLU A 85 26.68 -11.99 14.44
CA GLU A 85 25.84 -12.01 15.63
C GLU A 85 24.77 -13.10 15.58
N GLN A 86 24.75 -13.98 14.58
CA GLN A 86 23.80 -15.10 14.41
C GLN A 86 22.34 -14.66 14.22
N TYR A 87 22.11 -13.55 13.51
CA TYR A 87 20.80 -12.91 13.27
C TYR A 87 20.32 -13.11 11.81
N PRO A 88 20.04 -14.34 11.34
CA PRO A 88 20.00 -14.68 9.90
C PRO A 88 18.71 -14.31 9.16
N ALA A 89 17.61 -14.03 9.87
CA ALA A 89 16.30 -13.80 9.27
C ALA A 89 15.73 -12.48 9.79
N TYR A 90 15.74 -11.46 8.94
CA TYR A 90 15.24 -10.13 9.28
C TYR A 90 14.65 -9.44 8.07
N ARG A 91 13.72 -8.51 8.34
CA ARG A 91 13.35 -7.44 7.42
C ARG A 91 14.34 -6.29 7.61
N LEU A 92 14.78 -5.68 6.53
CA LEU A 92 15.66 -4.52 6.52
C LEU A 92 14.94 -3.33 5.89
N ASP A 93 14.80 -2.25 6.66
CA ASP A 93 14.28 -0.96 6.21
C ASP A 93 15.44 0.04 6.14
N LEU A 94 15.71 0.61 4.97
CA LEU A 94 16.80 1.56 4.74
C LEU A 94 16.25 2.89 4.25
N ALA A 95 16.62 3.99 4.90
CA ALA A 95 16.27 5.34 4.48
C ALA A 95 17.50 6.25 4.42
N PRO A 96 17.64 7.13 3.41
CA PRO A 96 18.60 8.22 3.45
C PRO A 96 18.27 9.16 4.62
N ALA A 97 19.28 9.60 5.38
CA ALA A 97 19.06 10.49 6.52
C ALA A 97 18.54 11.88 6.12
N ASP A 98 18.83 12.32 4.89
CA ASP A 98 18.35 13.57 4.30
C ASP A 98 16.97 13.46 3.64
N SER A 99 16.47 12.24 3.44
CA SER A 99 15.12 11.94 2.94
C SER A 99 14.50 10.76 3.70
N PRO A 100 14.16 10.92 4.99
CA PRO A 100 13.67 9.82 5.82
C PRO A 100 12.29 9.27 5.40
N GLY A 101 11.57 9.97 4.53
CA GLY A 101 10.32 9.48 3.91
C GLY A 101 10.57 8.41 2.85
N ASP A 102 11.73 8.43 2.21
CA ASP A 102 12.14 7.42 1.24
C ASP A 102 12.67 6.18 1.96
N THR A 103 11.98 5.05 1.84
CA THR A 103 12.40 3.77 2.42
C THR A 103 12.51 2.65 1.38
N LEU A 104 13.68 1.99 1.35
CA LEU A 104 13.88 0.70 0.69
C LEU A 104 13.67 -0.43 1.71
N VAL A 105 12.76 -1.36 1.42
CA VAL A 105 12.43 -2.51 2.26
C VAL A 105 12.83 -3.80 1.56
N VAL A 106 13.70 -4.57 2.18
CA VAL A 106 14.20 -5.87 1.67
C VAL A 106 14.28 -6.89 2.80
N ASP A 107 14.51 -8.16 2.47
CA ASP A 107 14.79 -9.21 3.46
C ASP A 107 16.27 -9.58 3.51
N SER A 108 16.63 -10.45 4.46
CA SER A 108 18.02 -10.89 4.66
C SER A 108 18.60 -11.68 3.49
N THR A 109 17.79 -12.17 2.55
CA THR A 109 18.27 -12.91 1.37
C THR A 109 18.54 -12.00 0.16
N PHE A 110 18.13 -10.74 0.24
CA PHE A 110 18.20 -9.82 -0.89
C PHE A 110 19.61 -9.64 -1.44
N ILE A 111 20.62 -9.50 -0.58
CA ILE A 111 22.00 -9.20 -0.99
C ILE A 111 22.64 -10.32 -1.83
N ASP A 112 22.16 -11.55 -1.68
CA ASP A 112 22.60 -12.73 -2.45
C ASP A 112 21.82 -12.91 -3.76
N SER A 113 20.82 -12.07 -4.02
CA SER A 113 20.00 -12.16 -5.24
C SER A 113 20.72 -11.61 -6.47
N ASP A 114 20.38 -12.16 -7.64
CA ASP A 114 20.88 -11.71 -8.94
C ASP A 114 20.31 -10.35 -9.38
N VAL A 115 19.29 -9.84 -8.67
CA VAL A 115 18.62 -8.59 -9.00
C VAL A 115 19.07 -7.38 -8.18
N VAL A 116 19.97 -7.53 -7.20
CA VAL A 116 20.40 -6.43 -6.30
C VAL A 116 20.75 -5.18 -7.08
N SER A 117 21.62 -5.30 -8.09
CA SER A 117 22.06 -4.14 -8.87
C SER A 117 20.90 -3.45 -9.60
N ALA A 118 19.92 -4.21 -10.10
CA ALA A 118 18.78 -3.68 -10.82
C ALA A 118 17.80 -2.96 -9.88
N VAL A 119 17.50 -3.57 -8.72
CA VAL A 119 16.64 -2.99 -7.68
C VAL A 119 17.26 -1.72 -7.12
N LEU A 120 18.55 -1.72 -6.75
CA LEU A 120 19.21 -0.54 -6.19
C LEU A 120 19.35 0.59 -7.22
N THR A 121 19.63 0.27 -8.49
CA THR A 121 19.66 1.28 -9.55
C THR A 121 18.27 1.90 -9.76
N THR A 122 17.22 1.08 -9.66
CA THR A 122 15.84 1.55 -9.74
C THR A 122 15.47 2.40 -8.54
N TRP A 123 15.84 1.99 -7.33
CA TRP A 123 15.65 2.75 -6.09
C TRP A 123 16.13 4.20 -6.25
N PHE A 124 17.40 4.40 -6.62
CA PHE A 124 17.95 5.74 -6.85
C PHE A 124 17.26 6.49 -7.99
N ARG A 125 16.84 5.79 -9.05
CA ARG A 125 16.13 6.44 -10.16
C ARG A 125 14.74 6.93 -9.73
N VAL A 126 14.02 6.13 -8.94
CA VAL A 126 12.66 6.43 -8.49
C VAL A 126 12.69 7.59 -7.49
N THR A 127 13.50 7.49 -6.44
CA THR A 127 13.58 8.55 -5.41
C THR A 127 14.12 9.87 -5.96
N ALA A 128 14.97 9.85 -7.00
CA ALA A 128 15.44 11.08 -7.64
C ALA A 128 14.41 11.72 -8.61
N SER A 129 13.39 10.98 -9.05
CA SER A 129 12.43 11.45 -10.06
C SER A 129 11.07 11.83 -9.48
N LEU A 130 10.66 11.19 -8.38
CA LEU A 130 9.36 11.43 -7.76
C LEU A 130 9.47 12.51 -6.69
N LEU A 131 8.37 13.25 -6.49
CA LEU A 131 8.30 14.32 -5.49
C LEU A 131 7.74 13.83 -4.15
N GLY A 132 6.90 12.80 -4.17
CA GLY A 132 6.39 12.14 -2.97
C GLY A 132 7.36 11.15 -2.34
N ASP A 133 7.16 10.89 -1.05
CA ASP A 133 7.93 9.92 -0.28
C ASP A 133 7.73 8.50 -0.85
N VAL A 134 8.82 7.79 -1.13
CA VAL A 134 8.81 6.49 -1.79
C VAL A 134 9.09 5.37 -0.81
N THR A 135 8.15 4.44 -0.66
CA THR A 135 8.42 3.12 -0.06
C THR A 135 8.54 2.06 -1.15
N TYR A 136 9.76 1.58 -1.39
CA TYR A 136 10.04 0.49 -2.32
C TYR A 136 10.30 -0.79 -1.53
N SER A 137 9.36 -1.74 -1.59
CA SER A 137 9.54 -3.08 -1.05
C SER A 137 9.85 -4.10 -2.14
N TYR A 138 10.91 -4.89 -1.94
CA TYR A 138 11.27 -5.99 -2.82
C TYR A 138 11.28 -7.33 -2.07
N GLN A 139 10.49 -8.27 -2.57
CA GLN A 139 10.57 -9.70 -2.27
C GLN A 139 10.46 -10.49 -3.58
N PRO A 140 11.09 -11.68 -3.68
CA PRO A 140 10.93 -12.52 -4.86
C PRO A 140 9.45 -12.80 -5.18
N GLY A 141 9.01 -12.38 -6.38
CA GLY A 141 7.62 -12.54 -6.85
C GLY A 141 6.61 -11.58 -6.22
N ASN A 142 7.02 -10.67 -5.33
CA ASN A 142 6.16 -9.68 -4.71
C ASN A 142 6.91 -8.36 -4.52
N GLU A 143 6.80 -7.49 -5.53
CA GLU A 143 7.46 -6.19 -5.55
C GLU A 143 6.42 -5.08 -5.47
N SER A 144 6.65 -4.06 -4.65
CA SER A 144 5.74 -2.92 -4.54
C SER A 144 6.47 -1.60 -4.40
N ILE A 145 5.97 -0.57 -5.08
CA ILE A 145 6.44 0.80 -4.97
C ILE A 145 5.24 1.66 -4.58
N ALA A 146 5.22 2.11 -3.33
CA ALA A 146 4.22 3.03 -2.80
C ALA A 146 4.79 4.44 -2.75
N VAL A 147 3.99 5.43 -3.16
CA VAL A 147 4.39 6.84 -3.26
C VAL A 147 3.34 7.67 -2.54
N ASP A 148 3.72 8.31 -1.43
CA ASP A 148 2.89 9.34 -0.81
C ASP A 148 3.09 10.67 -1.54
N ALA A 149 2.33 10.84 -2.61
CA ALA A 149 2.55 11.89 -3.60
C ALA A 149 1.92 13.23 -3.24
N GLY A 150 1.03 13.29 -2.24
CA GLY A 150 0.35 14.52 -1.83
C GLY A 150 -0.25 15.30 -3.00
N ALA A 151 0.04 16.59 -3.09
CA ALA A 151 -0.44 17.45 -4.18
C ALA A 151 0.22 17.15 -5.54
N ALA A 152 1.37 16.46 -5.56
CA ALA A 152 2.16 16.15 -6.74
C ALA A 152 1.76 14.83 -7.42
N VAL A 153 0.69 14.15 -6.98
CA VAL A 153 0.26 12.83 -7.49
C VAL A 153 0.20 12.73 -9.03
N ALA A 154 -0.28 13.77 -9.73
CA ALA A 154 -0.35 13.75 -11.19
C ALA A 154 1.06 13.79 -11.85
N HIS A 155 1.98 14.52 -11.23
CA HIS A 155 3.38 14.56 -11.65
C HIS A 155 4.04 13.21 -11.43
N ASP A 156 3.90 12.63 -10.24
CA ASP A 156 4.55 11.36 -9.88
C ASP A 156 4.04 10.19 -10.72
N VAL A 157 2.74 10.12 -11.02
CA VAL A 157 2.18 9.12 -11.95
C VAL A 157 2.77 9.29 -13.36
N SER A 158 2.95 10.54 -13.82
CA SER A 158 3.57 10.84 -15.11
C SER A 158 5.06 10.46 -15.13
N GLU A 159 5.83 10.79 -14.09
CA GLU A 159 7.25 10.45 -14.00
C GLU A 159 7.45 8.93 -13.89
N ALA A 160 6.63 8.22 -13.11
CA ALA A 160 6.65 6.76 -13.06
C ALA A 160 6.43 6.13 -14.46
N SER A 161 5.53 6.71 -15.27
CA SER A 161 5.36 6.28 -16.66
C SER A 161 6.60 6.50 -17.52
N ARG A 162 7.39 7.55 -17.28
CA ARG A 162 8.64 7.84 -18.01
C ARG A 162 9.81 7.01 -17.51
N ILE A 163 9.84 6.70 -16.21
CA ILE A 163 10.77 5.75 -15.64
C ILE A 163 10.62 4.41 -16.36
N GLY A 164 9.38 3.98 -16.59
CA GLY A 164 9.10 2.74 -17.30
C GLY A 164 9.63 1.53 -16.54
N TYR A 165 9.63 1.59 -15.22
CA TYR A 165 10.01 0.46 -14.37
C TYR A 165 8.79 -0.35 -13.95
N GLY A 166 9.00 -1.64 -13.71
CA GLY A 166 7.98 -2.58 -13.25
C GLY A 166 7.92 -3.83 -14.12
N PHE A 167 7.92 -4.99 -13.47
CA PHE A 167 7.65 -6.30 -14.04
C PHE A 167 6.16 -6.62 -13.94
N ARG A 168 5.73 -7.82 -14.33
CA ARG A 168 4.31 -8.21 -14.28
C ARG A 168 3.72 -8.12 -12.86
N ASP A 169 4.50 -8.49 -11.86
CA ASP A 169 4.04 -8.63 -10.47
C ASP A 169 4.37 -7.41 -9.59
N THR A 170 5.04 -6.39 -10.15
CA THR A 170 5.28 -5.14 -9.45
C THR A 170 3.95 -4.42 -9.21
N THR A 171 3.70 -3.86 -8.03
CA THR A 171 2.52 -3.03 -7.77
C THR A 171 2.94 -1.61 -7.46
N TRP A 172 2.53 -0.66 -8.30
CA TRP A 172 2.65 0.76 -8.01
C TRP A 172 1.41 1.27 -7.29
N THR A 173 1.59 2.02 -6.21
CA THR A 173 0.50 2.69 -5.49
C THR A 173 0.86 4.16 -5.28
N PHE A 174 0.01 5.06 -5.74
CA PHE A 174 0.14 6.49 -5.52
C PHE A 174 -1.00 6.96 -4.64
N THR A 175 -0.68 7.63 -3.55
CA THR A 175 -1.66 8.16 -2.61
C THR A 175 -1.58 9.67 -2.50
N ASN A 176 -2.72 10.29 -2.26
CA ASN A 176 -2.81 11.58 -1.61
C ASN A 176 -4.02 11.57 -0.65
N ALA A 177 -4.28 12.68 0.03
CA ALA A 177 -5.30 12.80 1.08
C ALA A 177 -6.72 12.27 0.73
N GLY A 178 -7.09 12.14 -0.55
CA GLY A 178 -8.38 11.57 -0.97
C GLY A 178 -8.31 10.60 -2.15
N THR A 179 -7.16 10.43 -2.80
CA THR A 179 -7.06 9.63 -4.03
C THR A 179 -6.07 8.50 -3.84
N VAL A 180 -6.43 7.34 -4.38
CA VAL A 180 -5.51 6.20 -4.46
C VAL A 180 -5.50 5.66 -5.88
N PHE A 181 -4.33 5.65 -6.52
CA PHE A 181 -4.14 5.03 -7.82
C PHE A 181 -3.21 3.83 -7.70
N VAL A 182 -3.68 2.67 -8.17
CA VAL A 182 -2.90 1.42 -8.16
C VAL A 182 -2.71 0.92 -9.59
N ALA A 183 -1.49 0.56 -9.95
CA ALA A 183 -1.14 0.02 -11.26
C ALA A 183 -0.35 -1.28 -11.10
N SER A 184 -0.86 -2.40 -11.64
CA SER A 184 -0.16 -3.68 -11.70
C SER A 184 0.83 -3.75 -12.85
N GLY A 185 2.10 -3.80 -12.52
CA GLY A 185 3.26 -3.76 -13.39
C GLY A 185 3.66 -2.36 -13.77
N ARG A 186 4.34 -2.20 -14.90
CA ARG A 186 4.81 -0.89 -15.36
C ARG A 186 3.66 0.12 -15.49
N VAL A 187 3.86 1.32 -14.97
CA VAL A 187 2.99 2.48 -15.24
C VAL A 187 3.15 2.90 -16.70
N SER A 188 2.05 2.94 -17.44
CA SER A 188 2.00 3.22 -18.88
C SER A 188 1.45 4.62 -19.19
N PRO A 189 1.65 5.14 -20.41
CA PRO A 189 0.97 6.38 -20.82
C PRO A 189 -0.56 6.31 -20.72
N THR A 190 -1.15 5.12 -20.90
CA THR A 190 -2.58 4.89 -20.69
C THR A 190 -2.98 5.09 -19.22
N ASP A 191 -2.13 4.71 -18.27
CA ASP A 191 -2.36 4.92 -16.84
C ASP A 191 -2.41 6.42 -16.50
N VAL A 192 -1.54 7.23 -17.12
CA VAL A 192 -1.55 8.69 -16.95
C VAL A 192 -2.86 9.29 -17.46
N LEU A 193 -3.36 8.82 -18.60
CA LEU A 193 -4.64 9.24 -19.17
C LEU A 193 -5.82 8.82 -18.30
N LEU A 194 -5.81 7.58 -17.79
CA LEU A 194 -6.83 7.06 -16.88
C LEU A 194 -6.90 7.89 -15.60
N PHE A 195 -5.76 8.06 -14.94
CA PHE A 195 -5.63 8.84 -13.71
C PHE A 195 -6.15 10.27 -13.91
N SER A 196 -5.63 10.97 -14.91
CA SER A 196 -6.02 12.36 -15.21
C SER A 196 -7.49 12.49 -15.60
N GLY A 197 -7.99 11.51 -16.37
CA GLY A 197 -9.37 11.43 -16.79
C GLY A 197 -10.31 11.26 -15.61
N VAL A 198 -10.03 10.32 -14.71
CA VAL A 198 -10.83 10.08 -13.50
C VAL A 198 -10.77 11.31 -12.60
N GLN A 199 -9.58 11.79 -12.23
CA GLN A 199 -9.42 12.95 -11.35
C GLN A 199 -10.23 14.16 -11.82
N ARG A 200 -10.16 14.49 -13.12
CA ARG A 200 -10.89 15.63 -13.68
C ARG A 200 -12.41 15.39 -13.73
N SER A 201 -12.81 14.15 -14.01
CA SER A 201 -14.21 13.82 -14.28
C SER A 201 -15.03 13.63 -13.01
N VAL A 202 -14.45 13.00 -11.98
CA VAL A 202 -15.21 12.58 -10.79
C VAL A 202 -15.09 13.57 -9.63
N SER A 203 -13.95 14.26 -9.51
CA SER A 203 -13.71 15.21 -8.41
C SER A 203 -14.14 16.65 -8.73
N SER A 204 -14.79 16.89 -9.87
CA SER A 204 -15.21 18.23 -10.29
C SER A 204 -16.32 18.79 -9.39
N ALA A 205 -16.08 19.95 -8.80
CA ALA A 205 -17.09 20.68 -8.00
C ALA A 205 -18.31 21.14 -8.83
N ALA A 206 -18.27 21.05 -10.17
CA ALA A 206 -19.41 21.30 -11.03
C ALA A 206 -20.41 20.13 -11.07
N LEU A 207 -20.03 18.95 -10.55
CA LEU A 207 -20.95 17.84 -10.40
C LEU A 207 -21.89 18.08 -9.21
N PRO A 208 -23.18 17.71 -9.33
CA PRO A 208 -24.12 17.79 -8.21
C PRO A 208 -23.83 16.78 -7.09
N ALA A 209 -23.18 15.66 -7.44
CA ALA A 209 -22.69 14.65 -6.51
C ALA A 209 -21.26 14.24 -6.88
N PRO A 210 -20.24 15.04 -6.53
CA PRO A 210 -18.84 14.72 -6.87
C PRO A 210 -18.31 13.56 -6.02
N ALA A 211 -17.19 12.99 -6.47
CA ALA A 211 -16.37 12.07 -5.70
C ALA A 211 -14.96 12.68 -5.49
N PRO A 212 -14.78 13.53 -4.46
CA PRO A 212 -13.48 14.10 -4.14
C PRO A 212 -12.51 13.04 -3.59
N THR A 213 -13.05 11.98 -2.98
CA THR A 213 -12.30 10.80 -2.56
C THR A 213 -12.61 9.64 -3.50
N TRP A 214 -11.58 8.99 -4.05
CA TRP A 214 -11.75 7.89 -4.98
C TRP A 214 -10.53 6.97 -5.02
N ARG A 215 -10.74 5.74 -5.48
CA ARG A 215 -9.70 4.76 -5.73
C ARG A 215 -9.83 4.22 -7.14
N LEU A 216 -8.74 4.22 -7.90
CA LEU A 216 -8.66 3.60 -9.21
C LEU A 216 -7.56 2.54 -9.18
N GLU A 217 -7.90 1.29 -9.45
CA GLU A 217 -6.92 0.22 -9.64
C GLU A 217 -6.96 -0.28 -11.07
N ARG A 218 -5.81 -0.32 -11.73
CA ARG A 218 -5.61 -1.10 -12.94
C ARG A 218 -4.91 -2.41 -12.61
N ARG A 219 -5.67 -3.50 -12.75
CA ARG A 219 -5.16 -4.88 -12.71
C ARG A 219 -4.87 -5.37 -14.12
N THR A 220 -4.43 -6.62 -14.25
CA THR A 220 -4.11 -7.20 -15.57
C THR A 220 -5.37 -7.47 -16.41
N ASP A 221 -6.49 -7.76 -15.76
CA ASP A 221 -7.72 -8.25 -16.38
C ASP A 221 -8.93 -7.32 -16.19
N HIS A 222 -8.84 -6.33 -15.30
CA HIS A 222 -9.92 -5.38 -15.04
C HIS A 222 -9.42 -4.03 -14.49
N LEU A 223 -10.31 -3.05 -14.51
CA LEU A 223 -10.23 -1.82 -13.73
C LEU A 223 -11.19 -1.89 -12.55
N LEU A 224 -10.76 -1.45 -11.38
CA LEU A 224 -11.61 -1.16 -10.24
C LEU A 224 -11.67 0.35 -10.04
N LEU A 225 -12.88 0.90 -9.95
CA LEU A 225 -13.12 2.30 -9.66
C LEU A 225 -14.07 2.42 -8.48
N ASP A 226 -13.57 2.94 -7.36
CA ASP A 226 -14.36 3.24 -6.17
C ASP A 226 -14.51 4.74 -6.04
N LEU A 227 -15.74 5.20 -5.88
CA LEU A 227 -16.08 6.61 -5.78
C LEU A 227 -16.79 6.86 -4.44
N ASP A 228 -16.20 7.69 -3.58
CA ASP A 228 -16.86 8.16 -2.35
C ASP A 228 -17.70 9.40 -2.70
N VAL A 229 -18.99 9.17 -2.88
CA VAL A 229 -19.94 10.16 -3.40
C VAL A 229 -20.36 11.12 -2.29
N THR A 230 -20.09 12.39 -2.51
CA THR A 230 -20.53 13.48 -1.63
C THR A 230 -21.76 14.17 -2.20
N PHE A 231 -22.68 14.57 -1.32
CA PHE A 231 -23.90 15.28 -1.68
C PHE A 231 -23.87 16.67 -1.04
N ALA A 232 -24.38 17.68 -1.76
CA ALA A 232 -24.35 19.07 -1.30
C ALA A 232 -25.30 19.37 -0.12
N SER A 233 -26.34 18.57 0.05
CA SER A 233 -27.22 18.62 1.22
C SER A 233 -26.67 17.69 2.30
N GLU A 234 -26.83 18.08 3.58
CA GLU A 234 -26.45 17.40 4.83
C GLU A 234 -26.23 15.86 4.75
N PRO A 235 -25.41 15.28 5.65
CA PRO A 235 -25.17 13.83 5.69
C PRO A 235 -26.41 12.98 5.41
N VAL A 236 -26.37 12.17 4.35
CA VAL A 236 -27.54 11.42 3.87
C VAL A 236 -27.54 10.05 4.53
N ALA A 237 -28.52 9.79 5.40
CA ALA A 237 -28.68 8.45 5.96
C ALA A 237 -28.85 7.40 4.84
N ALA A 238 -28.16 6.26 4.93
CA ALA A 238 -28.15 5.20 3.91
C ALA A 238 -29.55 4.80 3.41
N ALA A 239 -30.53 4.70 4.32
CA ALA A 239 -31.92 4.36 3.99
C ALA A 239 -32.62 5.41 3.09
N ARG A 240 -32.17 6.67 3.13
CA ARG A 240 -32.72 7.79 2.37
C ARG A 240 -32.01 8.02 1.04
N LEU A 241 -30.86 7.38 0.82
CA LEU A 241 -30.12 7.42 -0.43
C LEU A 241 -30.80 6.53 -1.49
N THR A 242 -31.88 7.04 -2.10
CA THR A 242 -32.69 6.33 -3.09
C THR A 242 -32.49 6.89 -4.50
N ILE A 243 -32.73 6.06 -5.51
CA ILE A 243 -32.63 6.45 -6.94
C ILE A 243 -33.61 7.59 -7.27
N GLU A 244 -34.83 7.54 -6.74
CA GLU A 244 -35.85 8.58 -6.97
C GLU A 244 -35.37 9.97 -6.56
N ARG A 245 -34.57 10.06 -5.49
CA ARG A 245 -34.12 11.32 -4.94
C ARG A 245 -32.76 11.79 -5.49
N TYR A 246 -31.84 10.84 -5.73
CA TYR A 246 -30.44 11.16 -6.05
C TYR A 246 -29.95 10.59 -7.39
N GLY A 247 -30.80 9.84 -8.11
CA GLY A 247 -30.42 9.14 -9.33
C GLY A 247 -29.85 10.07 -10.40
N ASP A 248 -30.48 11.22 -10.65
CA ASP A 248 -30.03 12.18 -11.66
C ASP A 248 -28.67 12.80 -11.33
N ASP A 249 -28.42 13.08 -10.05
CA ASP A 249 -27.15 13.65 -9.59
C ASP A 249 -26.01 12.64 -9.74
N VAL A 250 -26.24 11.41 -9.24
CA VAL A 250 -25.30 10.30 -9.35
C VAL A 250 -25.10 9.88 -10.81
N GLN A 251 -26.12 10.00 -11.67
CA GLN A 251 -26.00 9.66 -13.09
C GLN A 251 -24.89 10.47 -13.77
N ARG A 252 -24.80 11.77 -13.50
CA ARG A 252 -23.77 12.63 -14.11
C ARG A 252 -22.37 12.20 -13.71
N LEU A 253 -22.18 11.86 -12.43
CA LEU A 253 -20.92 11.32 -11.92
C LEU A 253 -20.57 9.99 -12.63
N VAL A 254 -21.51 9.04 -12.67
CA VAL A 254 -21.28 7.71 -13.25
C VAL A 254 -20.98 7.79 -14.74
N VAL A 255 -21.70 8.61 -15.50
CA VAL A 255 -21.43 8.81 -16.94
C VAL A 255 -20.03 9.38 -17.14
N ALA A 256 -19.63 10.38 -16.36
CA ALA A 256 -18.30 10.97 -16.44
C ALA A 256 -17.20 9.96 -16.07
N ALA A 257 -17.42 9.18 -15.01
CA ALA A 257 -16.52 8.12 -14.56
C ALA A 257 -16.32 7.03 -15.62
N LEU A 258 -17.41 6.50 -16.18
CA LEU A 258 -17.36 5.48 -17.23
C LEU A 258 -16.70 6.00 -18.53
N GLY A 259 -16.92 7.27 -18.85
CA GLY A 259 -16.22 7.95 -19.96
C GLY A 259 -14.71 8.00 -19.75
N ALA A 260 -14.27 8.35 -18.53
CA ALA A 260 -12.85 8.47 -18.19
C ALA A 260 -12.09 7.14 -18.28
N VAL A 261 -12.71 6.02 -17.85
CA VAL A 261 -12.06 4.71 -17.83
C VAL A 261 -12.09 3.96 -19.16
N ARG A 262 -12.86 4.45 -20.15
CA ARG A 262 -13.06 3.79 -21.44
C ARG A 262 -11.75 3.58 -22.21
N VAL A 263 -10.78 4.48 -22.03
CA VAL A 263 -9.49 4.46 -22.74
C VAL A 263 -8.67 3.18 -22.48
N ALA A 264 -8.90 2.49 -21.35
CA ALA A 264 -8.18 1.26 -21.03
C ALA A 264 -8.61 0.05 -21.86
N GLY A 265 -9.85 0.03 -22.35
CA GLY A 265 -10.44 -1.14 -23.01
C GLY A 265 -10.61 -2.38 -22.11
N LEU A 266 -10.48 -2.22 -20.78
CA LEU A 266 -10.62 -3.30 -19.81
C LEU A 266 -12.05 -3.37 -19.25
N PRO A 267 -12.51 -4.57 -18.79
CA PRO A 267 -13.69 -4.68 -17.95
C PRO A 267 -13.58 -3.78 -16.72
N VAL A 268 -14.66 -3.06 -16.41
CA VAL A 268 -14.72 -2.10 -15.29
C VAL A 268 -15.58 -2.65 -14.17
N TRP A 269 -15.09 -2.52 -12.95
CA TRP A 269 -15.79 -2.79 -11.70
C TRP A 269 -15.97 -1.43 -11.03
N LEU A 270 -17.21 -0.97 -10.88
CA LEU A 270 -17.55 0.32 -10.29
C LEU A 270 -18.21 0.12 -8.93
N ARG A 271 -17.71 0.81 -7.91
CA ARG A 271 -18.31 0.88 -6.59
C ARG A 271 -18.61 2.32 -6.21
N LEU A 272 -19.82 2.57 -5.74
CA LEU A 272 -20.24 3.84 -5.20
C LEU A 272 -20.37 3.69 -3.69
N HIS A 273 -19.59 4.50 -2.98
CA HIS A 273 -19.57 4.58 -1.53
C HIS A 273 -20.26 5.86 -1.10
N HIS A 274 -20.91 5.81 0.05
CA HIS A 274 -21.35 7.00 0.76
C HIS A 274 -21.00 6.85 2.22
N ARG A 275 -20.22 7.79 2.76
CA ARG A 275 -19.96 7.90 4.18
C ARG A 275 -20.94 8.88 4.80
N ALA A 276 -21.94 8.35 5.49
CA ALA A 276 -22.83 9.18 6.28
C ALA A 276 -22.20 9.41 7.66
N ASP A 277 -22.12 10.68 8.09
CA ASP A 277 -21.88 10.98 9.49
C ASP A 277 -23.06 10.42 10.30
N THR A 278 -22.77 9.56 11.27
CA THR A 278 -23.82 9.13 12.19
C THR A 278 -24.15 10.32 13.08
N ALA A 279 -25.41 10.76 13.06
CA ALA A 279 -25.91 11.90 13.85
C ALA A 279 -25.85 11.71 15.39
N GLY A 280 -25.09 10.71 15.87
CA GLY A 280 -24.93 10.35 17.29
C GLY A 280 -23.49 10.04 17.71
N GLY A 281 -22.48 10.46 16.95
CA GLY A 281 -21.06 10.30 17.36
C GLY A 281 -20.51 8.88 17.25
N GLY A 282 -21.15 8.00 16.48
CA GLY A 282 -20.60 6.70 16.10
C GLY A 282 -19.63 6.82 14.93
N THR A 283 -18.81 5.79 14.73
CA THR A 283 -17.94 5.67 13.55
C THR A 283 -18.77 5.80 12.26
N PRO A 284 -18.39 6.66 11.30
CA PRO A 284 -19.06 6.75 10.01
C PRO A 284 -19.22 5.35 9.40
N GLN A 285 -20.43 5.00 9.00
CA GLN A 285 -20.67 3.72 8.36
C GLN A 285 -20.40 3.87 6.86
N ASP A 286 -19.41 3.13 6.35
CA ASP A 286 -19.16 3.02 4.91
C ASP A 286 -20.28 2.19 4.26
N ASP A 287 -21.08 2.83 3.41
CA ASP A 287 -22.17 2.20 2.68
C ASP A 287 -21.82 2.09 1.19
N VAL A 288 -21.54 0.87 0.73
CA VAL A 288 -21.38 0.56 -0.70
C VAL A 288 -22.76 0.45 -1.36
N PHE A 289 -23.40 1.59 -1.58
CA PHE A 289 -24.78 1.63 -2.04
C PHE A 289 -24.92 1.17 -3.50
N GLY A 290 -23.90 1.37 -4.34
CA GLY A 290 -23.91 0.97 -5.76
C GLY A 290 -22.74 0.09 -6.14
N TYR A 291 -22.98 -0.98 -6.90
CA TYR A 291 -21.98 -1.92 -7.40
C TYR A 291 -22.35 -2.38 -8.81
N TRP A 292 -21.37 -2.32 -9.71
CA TRP A 292 -21.55 -2.77 -11.08
C TRP A 292 -20.27 -3.39 -11.62
N VAL A 293 -20.40 -4.50 -12.35
CA VAL A 293 -19.31 -5.16 -13.05
C VAL A 293 -19.67 -5.28 -14.52
N ALA A 294 -18.75 -4.84 -15.38
CA ALA A 294 -18.91 -4.92 -16.82
C ALA A 294 -19.20 -6.36 -17.27
N GLY A 295 -20.28 -6.54 -18.04
CA GLY A 295 -20.67 -7.84 -18.61
C GLY A 295 -21.36 -8.81 -17.63
N HIS A 296 -21.56 -8.41 -16.37
CA HIS A 296 -22.18 -9.27 -15.36
C HIS A 296 -23.54 -8.73 -14.91
N ASN A 297 -24.44 -9.65 -14.52
CA ASN A 297 -25.72 -9.30 -13.93
C ASN A 297 -25.55 -8.88 -12.45
N PRO A 298 -26.40 -7.97 -11.95
CA PRO A 298 -26.43 -7.62 -10.53
C PRO A 298 -26.59 -8.85 -9.62
N VAL A 299 -25.81 -8.91 -8.53
CA VAL A 299 -25.85 -10.01 -7.56
C VAL A 299 -27.04 -9.83 -6.62
N ARG A 300 -27.87 -10.87 -6.50
CA ARG A 300 -29.05 -10.84 -5.59
C ARG A 300 -28.58 -10.80 -4.13
N GLY A 301 -29.19 -9.91 -3.34
CA GLY A 301 -28.91 -9.80 -1.90
C GLY A 301 -27.70 -8.94 -1.52
N ARG A 302 -26.92 -8.45 -2.51
CA ARG A 302 -25.79 -7.54 -2.26
C ARG A 302 -26.25 -6.18 -1.70
N ASP A 303 -27.40 -5.69 -2.15
CA ASP A 303 -28.04 -4.49 -1.60
C ASP A 303 -29.03 -4.91 -0.50
N PRO A 304 -28.61 -4.93 0.79
CA PRO A 304 -29.47 -5.39 1.88
C PRO A 304 -30.69 -4.48 2.09
N MET A 305 -30.61 -3.23 1.65
CA MET A 305 -31.68 -2.24 1.75
C MET A 305 -32.61 -2.24 0.53
N LEU A 306 -32.34 -3.07 -0.49
CA LEU A 306 -33.14 -3.22 -1.71
C LEU A 306 -33.46 -1.90 -2.43
N ARG A 307 -32.53 -0.94 -2.39
CA ARG A 307 -32.62 0.39 -3.00
C ARG A 307 -32.53 0.34 -4.52
N GLY A 308 -31.97 -0.74 -5.08
CA GLY A 308 -31.99 -1.03 -6.51
C GLY A 308 -30.84 -0.42 -7.32
N TRP A 309 -29.86 0.19 -6.65
CA TRP A 309 -28.75 0.91 -7.27
C TRP A 309 -27.93 0.04 -8.23
N ASP A 310 -27.69 -1.23 -7.93
CA ASP A 310 -26.93 -2.12 -8.83
C ASP A 310 -27.65 -2.36 -10.16
N ARG A 311 -28.97 -2.54 -10.11
CA ARG A 311 -29.78 -2.71 -11.34
C ARG A 311 -29.83 -1.42 -12.13
N TRP A 312 -29.93 -0.29 -11.45
CA TRP A 312 -29.90 1.03 -12.05
C TRP A 312 -28.54 1.31 -12.71
N LEU A 313 -27.42 1.04 -12.03
CA LEU A 313 -26.06 1.15 -12.59
C LEU A 313 -25.88 0.26 -13.81
N ALA A 314 -26.36 -0.99 -13.76
CA ALA A 314 -26.29 -1.90 -14.90
C ALA A 314 -27.12 -1.41 -16.10
N ALA A 315 -28.28 -0.78 -15.86
CA ALA A 315 -29.07 -0.17 -16.92
C ALA A 315 -28.39 1.08 -17.50
N LEU A 316 -27.88 1.95 -16.64
CA LEU A 316 -27.16 3.16 -17.04
C LEU A 316 -25.90 2.84 -17.86
N ALA A 317 -25.08 1.91 -17.38
CA ALA A 317 -23.86 1.50 -18.06
C ALA A 317 -24.11 0.86 -19.44
N ARG A 318 -25.29 0.25 -19.66
CA ARG A 318 -25.70 -0.23 -21.00
C ARG A 318 -26.11 0.91 -21.92
N ALA A 319 -26.70 1.98 -21.38
CA ALA A 319 -27.11 3.15 -22.17
C ALA A 319 -25.91 4.04 -22.57
N THR A 320 -24.79 3.97 -21.84
CA THR A 320 -23.57 4.76 -22.10
C THR A 320 -22.54 4.06 -23.00
N ARG A 321 -22.79 2.80 -23.38
CA ARG A 321 -21.92 2.05 -24.31
C ARG A 321 -22.21 2.45 -25.75
#